data_AF-A0A0P7HWM4-F1
#
_entry.id   AF-A0A0P7HWM4-F1
#
_cell.length_a   1.000
_cell.length_b   1.000
_cell.length_c   1.000
_cell.angle_alpha   90.00
_cell.angle_beta   90.00
_cell.angle_gamma   90.00
#
_symmetry.space_group_name_H-M   'P 1'
#
loop_
_entity.id
_entity.type
_entity.pdbx_description
1 polymer ?
#
loop_
_entity_poly.entity_id
_entity_poly.type
_entity_poly.pdbx_seq_one_letter_code
_entity_poly.pdbx_strand_id
1 'polypeptide(L)'
;MEWRGPDAYETQLTTFEALSRCDGVDCVERELSRVDADPDYVYLPKGAYTVRGESAVTFGSLDRSFAASTDWECAYENDGVVVYRAVE
;
A
#
# COMPACT_ATOMS: atom_id res chain seq x y z
N MET A 1 18.16 10.61 9.41
CA MET A 1 16.92 11.32 8.99
C MET A 1 16.56 12.26 10.12
N GLU A 2 16.72 13.57 9.93
CA GLU A 2 16.31 14.56 10.92
C GLU A 2 14.92 15.07 10.53
N TRP A 3 13.95 14.83 11.41
CA TRP A 3 12.57 15.25 11.23
C TRP A 3 12.50 16.78 11.32
N ARG A 4 12.43 17.47 10.17
CA ARG A 4 12.16 18.92 10.14
C ARG A 4 10.68 19.17 10.46
N GLY A 5 10.37 19.16 11.76
CA GLY A 5 9.04 19.52 12.26
C GLY A 5 7.98 18.41 12.14
N PRO A 6 6.80 18.61 12.74
CA PRO A 6 5.74 17.61 12.83
C PRO A 6 4.97 17.40 11.52
N ASP A 7 4.96 18.38 10.62
CA ASP A 7 4.09 18.37 9.42
C ASP A 7 4.36 17.18 8.50
N ALA A 8 5.64 16.82 8.31
CA ALA A 8 6.03 15.66 7.52
C ALA A 8 5.58 14.34 8.17
N TYR A 9 5.63 14.27 9.50
CA TYR A 9 5.15 13.11 10.25
C TYR A 9 3.62 12.99 10.16
N GLU A 10 2.88 14.08 10.33
CA GLU A 10 1.42 14.09 10.23
C GLU A 10 0.93 13.70 8.84
N THR A 11 1.63 14.18 7.80
CA THR A 11 1.37 13.78 6.41
C THR A 11 1.59 12.28 6.24
N GLN A 12 2.74 11.76 6.64
CA GLN A 12 3.06 10.33 6.55
C GLN A 12 2.06 9.46 7.31
N LEU A 13 1.67 9.87 8.52
CA LEU A 13 0.70 9.14 9.34
C LEU A 13 -0.67 9.12 8.66
N THR A 14 -1.14 10.26 8.15
CA THR A 14 -2.43 10.36 7.47
C THR A 14 -2.45 9.49 6.21
N THR A 15 -1.39 9.55 5.39
CA THR A 15 -1.25 8.71 4.19
C THR A 15 -1.22 7.23 4.53
N PHE A 16 -0.46 6.84 5.57
CA PHE A 16 -0.39 5.45 6.02
C PHE A 16 -1.76 4.92 6.46
N GLU A 17 -2.52 5.71 7.22
CA GLU A 17 -3.87 5.32 7.67
C GLU A 17 -4.87 5.24 6.51
N ALA A 18 -4.76 6.12 5.51
CA ALA A 18 -5.60 6.08 4.32
C ALA A 18 -5.32 4.83 3.47
N LEU A 19 -4.04 4.55 3.18
CA LEU A 19 -3.62 3.36 2.42
C LEU A 19 -3.99 2.05 3.12
N SER A 20 -3.86 2.00 4.45
CA SER A 20 -4.19 0.80 5.24
C SER A 20 -5.68 0.41 5.18
N ARG A 21 -6.56 1.31 4.73
CA ARG A 21 -8.00 1.08 4.56
C ARG A 21 -8.40 0.74 3.13
N CYS A 22 -7.48 0.82 2.18
CA CYS A 22 -7.77 0.52 0.78
C CYS A 22 -8.02 -0.98 0.56
N ASP A 23 -9.01 -1.27 -0.27
CA ASP A 23 -9.47 -2.61 -0.61
C ASP A 23 -9.21 -2.99 -2.08
N GLY A 24 -8.66 -2.06 -2.88
CA GLY A 24 -8.29 -2.25 -4.28
C GLY A 24 -7.24 -1.23 -4.77
N VAL A 25 -6.72 -1.47 -5.98
CA VAL A 25 -5.63 -0.70 -6.61
C VAL A 25 -6.02 0.76 -6.86
N ASP A 26 -7.24 1.01 -7.35
CA ASP A 26 -7.74 2.37 -7.62
C ASP A 26 -7.77 3.24 -6.34
N CYS A 27 -8.02 2.63 -5.18
CA CYS A 27 -7.96 3.34 -3.91
C CYS A 27 -6.51 3.72 -3.59
N VAL A 28 -5.59 2.77 -3.73
CA VAL A 28 -4.17 2.98 -3.46
C VAL A 28 -3.60 4.09 -4.34
N GLU A 29 -3.81 4.02 -5.65
CA GLU A 29 -3.33 5.02 -6.62
C GLU A 29 -3.92 6.41 -6.35
N ARG A 30 -5.19 6.49 -5.99
CA ARG A 30 -5.82 7.75 -5.59
C ARG A 30 -5.20 8.32 -4.31
N GLU A 31 -4.89 7.50 -3.31
CA GLU A 31 -4.24 7.99 -2.09
C GLU A 31 -2.77 8.37 -2.31
N LEU A 32 -2.05 7.65 -3.19
CA LEU A 32 -0.67 7.99 -3.58
C LEU A 32 -0.60 9.31 -4.36
N SER A 33 -1.51 9.54 -5.30
CA SER A 33 -1.56 10.79 -6.08
C SER A 33 -1.85 12.03 -5.23
N ARG A 34 -2.56 11.89 -4.09
CA ARG A 34 -2.80 13.00 -3.14
C ARG A 34 -1.55 13.51 -2.46
N VAL A 35 -0.48 12.71 -2.45
CA VAL A 35 0.80 13.07 -1.85
C VAL A 35 1.94 13.07 -2.87
N ASP A 36 1.61 13.15 -4.16
CA ASP A 36 2.56 13.13 -5.28
C ASP A 36 3.59 11.98 -5.17
N ALA A 37 3.12 10.81 -4.70
CA ALA A 37 3.94 9.61 -4.59
C ALA A 37 3.77 8.72 -5.82
N ASP A 38 4.90 8.29 -6.38
CA ASP A 38 4.97 7.42 -7.56
C ASP A 38 5.95 6.26 -7.28
N PRO A 39 5.50 5.18 -6.62
CA PRO A 39 6.38 4.12 -6.18
C PRO A 39 6.62 3.08 -7.29
N ASP A 40 7.88 2.68 -7.48
CA ASP A 40 8.22 1.56 -8.38
C ASP A 40 7.69 0.21 -7.86
N TYR A 41 7.47 0.09 -6.54
CA TYR A 41 7.07 -1.14 -5.87
C TYR A 41 6.04 -0.90 -4.77
N VAL A 42 5.08 -1.82 -4.66
CA VAL A 42 4.09 -1.87 -3.57
C VAL A 42 4.18 -3.23 -2.86
N TYR A 43 4.25 -3.18 -1.53
CA TYR A 43 4.21 -4.34 -0.65
C TYR A 43 2.78 -4.57 -0.14
N LEU A 44 2.22 -5.76 -0.38
CA LEU A 44 0.90 -6.14 0.10
C LEU A 44 1.00 -7.32 1.08
N PRO A 45 0.70 -7.12 2.37
CA PRO A 45 0.63 -8.25 3.31
C PRO A 45 -0.52 -9.18 2.95
N LYS A 46 -0.31 -10.48 3.11
CA LYS A 46 -1.35 -11.52 2.98
C LYS A 46 -1.90 -11.90 4.35
N GLY A 47 -3.19 -12.20 4.40
CA GLY A 47 -3.86 -12.68 5.61
C GLY A 47 -3.97 -11.62 6.70
N ALA A 48 -3.57 -11.97 7.92
CA ALA A 48 -3.66 -11.09 9.08
C ALA A 48 -2.37 -10.28 9.29
N TYR A 49 -2.51 -8.99 9.54
CA TYR A 49 -1.41 -8.07 9.83
C TYR A 49 -1.83 -7.07 10.90
N THR A 50 -0.92 -6.19 11.33
CA THR A 50 -1.18 -5.21 12.37
C THR A 50 -1.01 -3.80 11.83
N VAL A 51 -2.03 -2.97 12.00
CA VAL A 51 -2.02 -1.54 11.68
C VAL A 51 -2.04 -0.76 12.98
N ARG A 52 -0.91 -0.14 13.35
CA ARG A 52 -0.77 0.64 14.60
C ARG A 52 -1.21 -0.09 15.88
N GLY A 53 -0.98 -1.40 15.97
CA GLY A 53 -1.36 -2.23 17.11
C GLY A 53 -2.74 -2.91 16.97
N GLU A 54 -3.55 -2.48 16.01
CA GLU A 54 -4.85 -3.09 15.71
C GLU A 54 -4.71 -4.23 14.70
N SER A 55 -5.38 -5.35 14.94
CA SER A 55 -5.39 -6.47 13.99
C SER A 55 -6.24 -6.13 12.77
N ALA A 56 -5.65 -6.27 11.59
CA ALA A 56 -6.29 -6.14 10.30
C ALA A 56 -6.22 -7.48 9.56
N VAL A 57 -7.25 -7.80 8.78
CA VAL A 57 -7.28 -8.98 7.92
C VAL A 57 -7.64 -8.53 6.53
N THR A 58 -6.79 -8.84 5.56
CA THR A 58 -7.15 -8.72 4.15
C THR A 58 -7.72 -10.05 3.67
N PHE A 59 -8.90 -10.01 3.05
CA PHE A 59 -9.51 -11.17 2.41
C PHE A 59 -9.04 -11.33 0.95
N GLY A 60 -7.85 -10.82 0.65
CA GLY A 60 -7.22 -10.90 -0.66
C GLY A 60 -7.94 -10.10 -1.76
N SER A 61 -8.84 -9.16 -1.41
CA SER A 61 -9.47 -8.28 -2.41
C SER A 61 -8.43 -7.35 -3.04
N LEU A 62 -7.56 -6.77 -2.21
CA LEU A 62 -6.50 -5.88 -2.63
C LEU A 62 -5.50 -6.59 -3.56
N ASP A 63 -5.04 -7.78 -3.16
CA ASP A 63 -4.19 -8.63 -3.99
C ASP A 63 -4.84 -8.97 -5.34
N ARG A 64 -6.09 -9.44 -5.34
CA ARG A 64 -6.83 -9.73 -6.58
C ARG A 64 -7.00 -8.51 -7.47
N SER A 65 -7.14 -7.32 -6.88
CA SER A 65 -7.25 -6.07 -7.61
C SER A 65 -5.93 -5.69 -8.29
N PHE A 66 -4.80 -5.86 -7.60
CA PHE A 66 -3.48 -5.63 -8.20
C PHE A 66 -3.17 -6.66 -9.29
N ALA A 67 -3.47 -7.94 -9.06
CA ALA A 67 -3.30 -9.00 -10.06
C ALA A 67 -4.12 -8.79 -11.34
N ALA A 68 -5.20 -8.00 -11.27
CA ALA A 68 -6.04 -7.67 -12.42
C ALA A 68 -5.67 -6.35 -13.10
N SER A 69 -4.78 -5.55 -12.51
CA SER A 69 -4.32 -4.28 -13.10
C SER A 69 -3.35 -4.53 -14.25
N THR A 70 -3.36 -3.65 -15.25
CA THR A 70 -2.35 -3.60 -16.31
C THR A 70 -1.14 -2.77 -15.95
N ASP A 71 -1.24 -1.95 -14.90
CA ASP A 71 -0.22 -0.99 -14.48
C ASP A 71 0.74 -1.58 -13.44
N TRP A 72 0.43 -2.80 -12.96
CA TRP A 72 1.21 -3.51 -11.95
C TRP A 72 1.44 -4.97 -12.33
N GLU A 73 2.63 -5.49 -12.06
CA GLU A 73 2.94 -6.90 -12.23
C GLU A 73 3.58 -7.50 -10.97
N CYS A 74 3.32 -8.78 -10.70
CA CYS A 74 3.87 -9.48 -9.55
C CYS A 74 5.38 -9.67 -9.70
N ALA A 75 6.15 -9.00 -8.84
CA ALA A 75 7.61 -9.08 -8.80
C ALA A 75 8.10 -10.22 -7.88
N TYR A 76 7.37 -10.48 -6.80
CA TYR A 76 7.72 -11.49 -5.80
C TYR A 76 6.48 -11.89 -4.99
N GLU A 77 6.41 -13.16 -4.60
CA GLU A 77 5.33 -13.69 -3.79
C GLU A 77 5.84 -14.76 -2.81
N ASN A 78 5.34 -14.71 -1.58
CA ASN A 78 5.44 -15.80 -0.62
C ASN A 78 4.12 -15.95 0.18
N ASP A 79 4.11 -16.78 1.22
CA ASP A 79 2.91 -17.04 2.03
C ASP A 79 2.37 -15.80 2.76
N GLY A 80 3.24 -14.83 3.07
CA GLY A 80 2.92 -13.64 3.86
C GLY A 80 2.83 -12.32 3.09
N VAL A 81 3.33 -12.27 1.85
CA VAL A 81 3.36 -11.02 1.05
C VAL A 81 3.27 -11.29 -0.46
N VAL A 82 2.67 -10.35 -1.17
CA VAL A 82 2.95 -10.11 -2.60
C VAL A 82 3.59 -8.73 -2.78
N VAL A 83 4.62 -8.66 -3.62
CA VAL A 83 5.23 -7.41 -4.06
C VAL A 83 4.87 -7.21 -5.52
N TYR A 84 4.21 -6.08 -5.82
CA TYR A 84 3.92 -5.65 -7.18
C TYR A 84 4.92 -4.57 -7.59
N ARG A 85 5.38 -4.61 -8.84
CA ARG A 85 6.16 -3.53 -9.47
C ARG A 85 5.30 -2.78 -10.47
N ALA A 86 5.52 -1.47 -10.62
CA ALA A 86 4.86 -0.69 -11.66
C ALA A 86 5.35 -1.14 -13.05
N VAL A 87 4.45 -1.12 -14.03
CA VAL A 87 4.76 -1.38 -15.45
C VAL A 87 5.03 -0.06 -16.15
N GLU A 88 6.10 0.00 -16.95
CA GLU A 88 6.50 1.18 -17.75
C GLU A 88 5.66 1.38 -19.02
#